data_AF-A0A535A8L8-F1
#
_entry.id   AF-A0A535A8L8-F1
#
_cell.length_a   1.000
_cell.length_b   1.000
_cell.length_c   1.000
_cell.angle_alpha   90.00
_cell.angle_beta   90.00
_cell.angle_gamma   90.00
#
_symmetry.space_group_name_H-M   'P 1'
#
loop_
_entity.id
_entity.type
_entity.pdbx_description
1 polymer ?
#
loop_
_entity_poly.entity_id
_entity_poly.type
_entity_poly.pdbx_seq_one_letter_code
_entity_poly.pdbx_strand_id
1 'polypeptide(L)'
;MPGGGRRCRHRRGEPGAHLSEPRGAQCGGGAHDRRRARRRLWLTLDTGRRIAPMTETIPRPATTTEDFLPLKGIDHVEFWVANAKQAAAYYRALWGFTPVAYAGLETGVRDRASYVMVQNEIRFVFTAPLTPDGELAEHVRRHGDGVHDIAFAVDDVASAWRETTSRGAVSALEPTEVKGDKGVLRCSSIHTYGEVLHSFIDRSDYDGTFAPGYRRITRPAAAATGQQLLEVDHCVGNVALGDMNRFVDFYRDVLGFSQLIHYDDKVIHTEYSALMSKVMQSGNGRIKFPINEPAEGKRKSQIQEFLDYYLDAGTQHIALRTEDIVGTVRVLRSRGVEFLGLPHAYYESLPARVGDVGVPMDTLEELGIEA
;
A
#
# COMPACT_ATOMS: atom_id res chain seq x y z
N MET A 1 6.73 -11.82 68.10
CA MET A 1 7.84 -12.59 68.71
C MET A 1 7.64 -14.05 68.37
N PRO A 2 8.66 -14.80 67.93
CA PRO A 2 9.89 -14.43 67.19
C PRO A 2 9.99 -15.30 65.89
N GLY A 3 10.95 -15.17 64.96
CA GLY A 3 12.16 -14.37 64.85
C GLY A 3 13.13 -15.00 63.83
N GLY A 4 14.00 -14.17 63.24
CA GLY A 4 15.23 -14.56 62.51
C GLY A 4 15.17 -14.30 61.00
N GLY A 5 15.76 -13.27 60.39
CA GLY A 5 16.76 -12.32 60.87
C GLY A 5 18.20 -12.80 60.62
N ARG A 6 18.77 -12.52 59.43
CA ARG A 6 20.23 -12.28 59.26
C ARG A 6 20.48 -11.24 58.16
N ARG A 7 20.97 -10.07 58.60
CA ARG A 7 21.74 -9.07 57.84
C ARG A 7 23.24 -9.35 58.00
N CYS A 8 24.04 -8.84 57.06
CA CYS A 8 25.43 -8.33 57.13
C CYS A 8 26.26 -8.87 55.94
N ARG A 9 27.18 -8.15 55.29
CA ARG A 9 27.73 -6.78 55.46
C ARG A 9 28.57 -6.45 54.22
N HIS A 10 28.74 -5.16 53.97
CA HIS A 10 29.73 -4.54 53.09
C HIS A 10 31.20 -4.93 53.37
N ARG A 11 32.01 -4.99 52.30
CA ARG A 11 33.41 -4.52 52.14
C ARG A 11 33.53 -4.10 50.66
N ARG A 12 33.76 -2.85 50.22
CA ARG A 12 34.90 -1.89 50.36
C ARG A 12 36.28 -2.52 50.15
N GLY A 13 36.94 -2.10 49.07
CA GLY A 13 38.34 -2.37 48.70
C GLY A 13 38.65 -2.03 47.24
N GLU A 14 38.96 -0.75 46.98
CA GLU A 14 39.62 -0.15 45.79
C GLU A 14 41.09 -0.64 45.61
N PRO A 15 41.96 -0.05 44.74
CA PRO A 15 41.84 0.37 43.33
C PRO A 15 43.06 -0.09 42.47
N GLY A 16 43.01 0.19 41.15
CA GLY A 16 44.20 0.60 40.40
C GLY A 16 44.59 -0.26 39.18
N ALA A 17 44.54 0.35 38.00
CA ALA A 17 45.65 0.39 37.05
C ALA A 17 45.31 1.34 35.89
N HIS A 18 45.96 2.50 35.91
CA HIS A 18 46.22 3.36 34.75
C HIS A 18 46.96 2.61 33.66
N LEU A 19 46.76 3.00 32.39
CA LEU A 19 47.74 3.06 31.28
C LEU A 19 46.97 3.64 30.07
N SER A 20 46.95 4.97 29.89
CA SER A 20 47.86 5.77 29.04
C SER A 20 47.58 5.68 27.53
N GLU A 21 47.13 6.83 26.99
CA GLU A 21 47.10 7.18 25.56
C GLU A 21 48.47 6.97 24.87
N PRO A 22 48.48 7.02 23.54
CA PRO A 22 49.38 7.97 22.91
C PRO A 22 48.66 8.94 21.97
N ARG A 23 49.08 10.21 22.08
CA ARG A 23 48.79 11.32 21.18
C ARG A 23 49.67 11.27 19.92
N GLY A 24 49.17 11.88 18.86
CA GLY A 24 49.92 12.36 17.68
C GLY A 24 49.40 11.70 16.40
N ALA A 25 48.89 12.39 15.38
CA ALA A 25 49.30 13.70 14.88
C ALA A 25 48.13 14.47 14.23
N GLN A 26 48.13 15.78 14.44
CA GLN A 26 47.46 16.78 13.60
C GLN A 26 48.46 17.33 12.58
N CYS A 27 48.07 17.32 11.31
CA CYS A 27 48.41 18.25 10.23
C CYS A 27 47.21 18.11 9.27
N GLY A 28 46.43 19.11 8.87
CA GLY A 28 46.75 20.49 8.55
C GLY A 28 46.68 20.67 7.04
N GLY A 29 45.55 21.19 6.53
CA GLY A 29 45.48 21.90 5.25
C GLY A 29 44.78 21.19 4.07
N GLY A 30 43.90 21.93 3.38
CA GLY A 30 43.63 21.72 1.96
C GLY A 30 42.16 21.53 1.58
N ALA A 31 41.40 22.62 1.58
CA ALA A 31 40.14 22.68 0.83
C ALA A 31 40.41 22.44 -0.66
N HIS A 32 39.71 21.47 -1.25
CA HIS A 32 39.50 21.44 -2.70
C HIS A 32 38.14 20.84 -3.03
N ASP A 33 37.22 21.76 -3.34
CA ASP A 33 36.04 21.55 -4.16
C ASP A 33 36.45 20.85 -5.48
N ARG A 34 35.91 19.65 -5.72
CA ARG A 34 35.89 19.02 -7.03
C ARG A 34 34.56 18.32 -7.25
N ARG A 35 33.56 19.11 -7.68
CA ARG A 35 32.40 18.63 -8.43
C ARG A 35 32.85 17.73 -9.59
N ARG A 36 32.67 16.41 -9.44
CA ARG A 36 32.90 15.45 -10.53
C ARG A 36 31.61 15.31 -11.34
N ALA A 37 31.51 16.12 -12.40
CA ALA A 37 30.55 15.90 -13.47
C ALA A 37 30.89 14.59 -14.19
N ARG A 38 30.07 13.55 -14.01
CA ARG A 38 30.16 12.31 -14.80
C ARG A 38 29.49 12.53 -16.15
N ARG A 39 30.29 12.92 -17.16
CA ARG A 39 29.91 12.82 -18.57
C ARG A 39 29.81 11.33 -18.93
N ARG A 40 28.61 10.83 -19.27
CA ARG A 40 28.43 9.51 -19.89
C ARG A 40 28.81 9.63 -21.36
N LEU A 41 29.90 8.94 -21.72
CA LEU A 41 30.32 8.71 -23.09
C LEU A 41 29.45 7.56 -23.64
N TRP A 42 28.69 7.84 -24.69
CA TRP A 42 27.94 6.82 -25.44
C TRP A 42 28.92 6.09 -26.35
N LEU A 43 29.15 4.80 -26.09
CA LEU A 43 29.73 3.87 -27.05
C LEU A 43 28.61 2.94 -27.50
N THR A 44 28.15 3.18 -28.71
CA THR A 44 27.31 2.30 -29.52
C THR A 44 28.09 1.03 -29.85
N LEU A 45 27.60 -0.11 -29.38
CA LEU A 45 27.77 -1.39 -30.05
C LEU A 45 26.39 -2.02 -30.19
N ASP A 46 25.99 -2.05 -31.46
CA ASP A 46 24.78 -2.62 -32.01
C ASP A 46 24.96 -4.13 -32.14
N THR A 47 24.16 -4.90 -31.38
CA THR A 47 23.78 -6.28 -31.74
C THR A 47 22.50 -6.65 -31.00
N GLY A 48 21.39 -6.69 -31.74
CA GLY A 48 20.48 -7.83 -31.72
C GLY A 48 19.44 -7.94 -30.59
N ARG A 49 18.21 -7.52 -30.92
CA ARG A 49 16.92 -8.02 -30.41
C ARG A 49 16.53 -7.60 -28.98
N ARG A 50 15.97 -6.40 -28.88
CA ARG A 50 15.08 -6.02 -27.76
C ARG A 50 13.71 -6.65 -27.98
N ILE A 51 13.27 -7.50 -27.06
CA ILE A 51 11.87 -7.89 -26.94
C ILE A 51 11.17 -6.72 -26.26
N ALA A 52 10.30 -6.02 -27.00
CA ALA A 52 9.40 -5.02 -26.44
C ALA A 52 8.17 -5.74 -25.87
N PRO A 53 7.62 -5.32 -24.71
CA PRO A 53 6.28 -5.74 -24.36
C PRO A 53 5.32 -5.15 -25.41
N MET A 54 4.62 -6.02 -26.15
CA MET A 54 3.56 -5.60 -27.05
C MET A 54 2.32 -5.26 -26.22
N THR A 55 2.24 -4.01 -25.76
CA THR A 55 0.96 -3.37 -25.42
C THR A 55 0.62 -2.45 -26.58
N GLU A 56 -0.17 -2.94 -27.54
CA GLU A 56 -0.77 -2.07 -28.55
C GLU A 56 -1.92 -1.30 -27.89
N THR A 57 -1.64 -0.06 -27.49
CA THR A 57 -2.68 0.91 -27.17
C THR A 57 -3.34 1.36 -28.47
N ILE A 58 -4.63 1.09 -28.64
CA ILE A 58 -5.42 1.66 -29.74
C ILE A 58 -5.35 3.20 -29.63
N PRO A 59 -5.02 3.94 -30.70
CA PRO A 59 -4.97 5.39 -30.65
C PRO A 59 -6.37 5.94 -30.39
N ARG A 60 -6.48 6.71 -29.31
CA ARG A 60 -7.70 7.42 -28.89
C ARG A 60 -8.20 8.29 -30.06
N PRO A 61 -9.50 8.36 -30.36
CA PRO A 61 -10.02 9.59 -30.96
C PRO A 61 -9.64 10.73 -30.02
N ALA A 62 -9.01 11.77 -30.56
CA ALA A 62 -8.59 12.93 -29.80
C ALA A 62 -9.82 13.70 -29.30
N THR A 63 -10.45 13.23 -28.22
CA THR A 63 -11.31 14.06 -27.39
C THR A 63 -10.41 14.80 -26.43
N THR A 64 -10.18 16.07 -26.72
CA THR A 64 -9.67 17.10 -25.81
C THR A 64 -10.74 17.43 -24.75
N THR A 65 -11.28 16.42 -24.06
CA THR A 65 -12.03 16.64 -22.83
C THR A 65 -11.00 16.68 -21.71
N GLU A 66 -10.87 17.85 -21.06
CA GLU A 66 -10.16 17.94 -19.79
C GLU A 66 -10.65 16.82 -18.87
N ASP A 67 -9.71 16.15 -18.20
CA ASP A 67 -10.04 15.17 -17.16
C ASP A 67 -10.80 15.91 -16.05
N PHE A 68 -12.09 15.63 -15.91
CA PHE A 68 -12.94 16.33 -14.94
C PHE A 68 -12.57 15.98 -13.49
N LEU A 69 -11.80 14.91 -13.30
CA LEU A 69 -11.34 14.45 -12.00
C LEU A 69 -9.83 14.12 -12.07
N PRO A 70 -8.95 15.14 -12.12
CA PRO A 70 -7.51 14.92 -12.26
C PRO A 70 -6.91 14.35 -10.96
N LEU A 71 -6.89 13.02 -10.84
CA LEU A 71 -6.29 12.32 -9.72
C LEU A 71 -4.76 12.23 -9.88
N LYS A 72 -3.99 12.64 -8.87
CA LYS A 72 -2.52 12.60 -8.91
C LYS A 72 -1.95 11.20 -8.64
N GLY A 73 -2.71 10.37 -7.95
CA GLY A 73 -2.35 9.04 -7.46
C GLY A 73 -3.02 8.73 -6.12
N ILE A 74 -2.63 7.61 -5.51
CA ILE A 74 -3.07 7.23 -4.17
C ILE A 74 -2.33 8.08 -3.13
N ASP A 75 -3.04 8.80 -2.26
CA ASP A 75 -2.45 9.53 -1.13
C ASP A 75 -2.11 8.58 0.02
N HIS A 76 -3.03 7.68 0.36
CA HIS A 76 -2.83 6.60 1.32
C HIS A 76 -3.93 5.53 1.21
N VAL A 77 -3.69 4.38 1.84
CA VAL A 77 -4.71 3.37 2.12
C VAL A 77 -4.87 3.27 3.64
N GLU A 78 -6.08 3.48 4.15
CA GLU A 78 -6.42 3.31 5.56
C GLU A 78 -7.04 1.94 5.81
N PHE A 79 -6.53 1.27 6.84
CA PHE A 79 -7.04 0.04 7.38
C PHE A 79 -7.64 0.30 8.75
N TRP A 80 -8.84 -0.23 8.96
CA TRP A 80 -9.42 -0.34 10.30
C TRP A 80 -9.10 -1.72 10.84
N VAL A 81 -8.43 -1.73 12.00
CA VAL A 81 -7.81 -2.93 12.55
C VAL A 81 -8.06 -3.04 14.05
N ALA A 82 -8.07 -4.27 14.57
CA ALA A 82 -8.26 -4.53 15.99
C ALA A 82 -7.12 -3.96 16.85
N ASN A 83 -5.88 -3.95 16.33
CA ASN A 83 -4.73 -3.41 17.05
C ASN A 83 -3.73 -2.72 16.12
N ALA A 84 -3.87 -1.40 15.99
CA ALA A 84 -3.03 -0.58 15.11
C ALA A 84 -1.54 -0.63 15.46
N LYS A 85 -1.20 -0.78 16.76
CA LYS A 85 0.20 -0.87 17.20
C LYS A 85 0.84 -2.18 16.76
N GLN A 86 0.11 -3.29 16.85
CA GLN A 86 0.60 -4.61 16.40
C GLN A 86 0.65 -4.70 14.88
N ALA A 87 -0.38 -4.20 14.17
CA ALA A 87 -0.35 -4.09 12.71
C ALA A 87 0.86 -3.28 12.24
N ALA A 88 1.07 -2.08 12.79
CA ALA A 88 2.25 -1.27 12.49
C ALA A 88 3.58 -2.01 12.79
N ALA A 89 3.65 -2.79 13.87
CA ALA A 89 4.83 -3.58 14.19
C ALA A 89 5.08 -4.71 13.18
N TYR A 90 4.03 -5.40 12.73
CA TYR A 90 4.10 -6.44 11.70
C TYR A 90 4.62 -5.88 10.37
N TYR A 91 4.00 -4.81 9.86
CA TYR A 91 4.40 -4.19 8.60
C TYR A 91 5.80 -3.54 8.68
N ARG A 92 6.21 -3.05 9.85
CA ARG A 92 7.59 -2.59 10.07
C ARG A 92 8.59 -3.75 10.02
N ALA A 93 8.30 -4.82 10.74
CA ALA A 93 9.25 -5.92 10.97
C ALA A 93 9.40 -6.83 9.75
N LEU A 94 8.33 -7.06 8.99
CA LEU A 94 8.36 -8.01 7.88
C LEU A 94 8.42 -7.31 6.52
N TRP A 95 7.64 -6.23 6.36
CA TRP A 95 7.41 -5.57 5.08
C TRP A 95 8.27 -4.33 4.83
N GLY A 96 8.99 -3.85 5.85
CA GLY A 96 9.93 -2.72 5.71
C GLY A 96 9.30 -1.33 5.80
N PHE A 97 8.07 -1.22 6.31
CA PHE A 97 7.43 0.09 6.49
C PHE A 97 7.97 0.84 7.71
N THR A 98 8.22 2.14 7.54
CA THR A 98 8.67 3.01 8.62
C THR A 98 7.49 3.77 9.24
N PRO A 99 7.29 3.73 10.57
CA PRO A 99 6.27 4.54 11.22
C PRO A 99 6.71 6.01 11.25
N VAL A 100 5.96 6.90 10.58
CA VAL A 100 6.31 8.33 10.43
C VAL A 100 5.46 9.27 11.28
N ALA A 101 4.21 8.89 11.55
CA ALA A 101 3.29 9.70 12.34
C ALA A 101 2.37 8.83 13.20
N TYR A 102 1.91 9.41 14.30
CA TYR A 102 1.00 8.78 15.25
C TYR A 102 -0.10 9.76 15.69
N ALA A 103 -1.32 9.27 15.80
CA ALA A 103 -2.41 9.93 16.51
C ALA A 103 -3.02 8.98 17.55
N GLY A 104 -3.38 9.49 18.72
CA GLY A 104 -4.03 8.73 19.79
C GLY A 104 -4.10 9.52 21.09
N LEU A 105 -4.22 8.82 22.23
CA LEU A 105 -4.45 9.45 23.54
C LEU A 105 -3.40 10.53 23.86
N GLU A 106 -2.14 10.26 23.54
CA GLU A 106 -1.00 11.15 23.78
C GLU A 106 -0.94 12.34 22.80
N THR A 107 -1.80 12.38 21.78
CA THR A 107 -1.98 13.52 20.87
C THR A 107 -3.34 14.18 21.02
N GLY A 108 -4.16 13.74 21.98
CA GLY A 108 -5.50 14.28 22.24
C GLY A 108 -6.64 13.62 21.46
N VAL A 109 -6.34 12.67 20.57
CA VAL A 109 -7.35 11.84 19.89
C VAL A 109 -7.80 10.73 20.85
N ARG A 110 -9.09 10.69 21.20
CA ARG A 110 -9.59 9.88 22.32
C ARG A 110 -10.42 8.66 21.94
N ASP A 111 -10.89 8.64 20.71
CA ASP A 111 -11.76 7.60 20.14
C ASP A 111 -10.95 6.53 19.38
N ARG A 112 -9.77 6.87 18.88
CA ARG A 112 -8.94 5.97 18.05
C ARG A 112 -7.44 6.18 18.21
N ALA A 113 -6.66 5.19 17.81
CA ALA A 113 -5.22 5.28 17.65
C ALA A 113 -4.81 4.91 16.22
N SER A 114 -4.01 5.77 15.58
CA SER A 114 -3.62 5.63 14.18
C SER A 114 -2.10 5.69 14.00
N TYR A 115 -1.54 4.78 13.20
CA TYR A 115 -0.13 4.75 12.82
C TYR A 115 0.01 4.94 11.31
N VAL A 116 0.75 5.97 10.90
CA VAL A 116 1.08 6.20 9.50
C VAL A 116 2.40 5.52 9.18
N MET A 117 2.37 4.59 8.26
CA MET A 117 3.44 3.69 7.86
C MET A 117 3.83 4.00 6.42
N VAL A 118 5.09 4.32 6.18
CA VAL A 118 5.58 4.73 4.85
C VAL A 118 6.72 3.84 4.39
N GLN A 119 6.67 3.47 3.10
CA GLN A 119 7.79 2.90 2.37
C GLN A 119 7.75 3.45 0.95
N ASN A 120 8.76 4.24 0.58
CA ASN A 120 8.77 5.00 -0.68
C ASN A 120 7.46 5.79 -0.85
N GLU A 121 6.72 5.60 -1.93
CA GLU A 121 5.45 6.30 -2.20
C GLU A 121 4.24 5.62 -1.54
N ILE A 122 4.42 4.44 -0.94
CA ILE A 122 3.34 3.71 -0.26
C ILE A 122 3.11 4.33 1.12
N ARG A 123 1.86 4.70 1.40
CA ARG A 123 1.42 5.13 2.72
C ARG A 123 0.23 4.30 3.19
N PHE A 124 0.44 3.55 4.26
CA PHE A 124 -0.62 2.83 4.97
C PHE A 124 -0.92 3.52 6.28
N VAL A 125 -2.20 3.60 6.63
CA VAL A 125 -2.67 4.10 7.92
C VAL A 125 -3.38 2.96 8.63
N PHE A 126 -2.85 2.51 9.76
CA PHE A 126 -3.51 1.51 10.59
C PHE A 126 -4.23 2.24 11.72
N THR A 127 -5.56 2.16 11.76
CA THR A 127 -6.39 2.82 12.77
C THR A 127 -7.16 1.78 13.57
N ALA A 128 -7.11 1.88 14.90
CA ALA A 128 -7.81 1.00 15.82
C ALA A 128 -8.68 1.78 16.80
N PRO A 129 -9.81 1.21 17.24
CA PRO A 129 -10.72 1.91 18.15
C PRO A 129 -10.13 1.87 19.56
N LEU A 130 -10.34 2.95 20.32
CA LEU A 130 -9.98 3.00 21.75
C LEU A 130 -11.18 2.73 22.66
N THR A 131 -12.39 2.71 22.09
CA THR A 131 -13.65 2.40 22.76
C THR A 131 -14.34 1.23 22.06
N PRO A 132 -15.20 0.46 22.75
CA PRO A 132 -15.97 -0.61 22.11
C PRO A 132 -17.09 -0.09 21.20
N ASP A 133 -17.38 1.21 21.26
CA ASP A 133 -18.46 1.86 20.52
C ASP A 133 -17.93 2.62 19.30
N GLY A 134 -18.81 2.83 18.33
CA GLY A 134 -18.57 3.62 17.11
C GLY A 134 -18.36 2.75 15.86
N GLU A 135 -18.42 3.40 14.70
CA GLU A 135 -18.34 2.75 13.38
C GLU A 135 -17.05 1.93 13.23
N LEU A 136 -15.93 2.44 13.75
CA LEU A 136 -14.65 1.76 13.66
C LEU A 136 -14.60 0.46 14.46
N ALA A 137 -15.21 0.45 15.65
CA ALA A 137 -15.31 -0.77 16.46
C ALA A 137 -16.28 -1.78 15.83
N GLU A 138 -17.38 -1.30 15.24
CA GLU A 138 -18.35 -2.13 14.55
C GLU A 138 -17.78 -2.78 13.27
N HIS A 139 -17.01 -2.02 12.49
CA HIS A 139 -16.31 -2.55 11.32
C HIS A 139 -15.37 -3.69 11.73
N VAL A 140 -14.51 -3.47 12.73
CA VAL A 140 -13.58 -4.50 13.21
C VAL A 140 -14.34 -5.72 13.73
N ARG A 141 -15.48 -5.52 14.42
CA ARG A 141 -16.33 -6.60 14.91
C ARG A 141 -16.93 -7.43 13.77
N ARG A 142 -17.30 -6.80 12.66
CA ARG A 142 -17.96 -7.43 11.52
C ARG A 142 -16.97 -8.05 10.52
N HIS A 143 -15.90 -7.35 10.18
CA HIS A 143 -14.99 -7.66 9.08
C HIS A 143 -13.62 -8.19 9.54
N GLY A 144 -13.25 -7.96 10.80
CA GLY A 144 -11.87 -8.10 11.25
C GLY A 144 -11.00 -6.92 10.78
N ASP A 145 -9.72 -7.19 10.53
CA ASP A 145 -8.79 -6.18 9.99
C ASP A 145 -9.01 -6.01 8.47
N GLY A 146 -9.38 -4.80 8.03
CA GLY A 146 -9.77 -4.55 6.64
C GLY A 146 -9.43 -3.15 6.13
N VAL A 147 -9.46 -2.97 4.81
CA VAL A 147 -9.33 -1.65 4.17
C VAL A 147 -10.65 -0.91 4.31
N HIS A 148 -10.60 0.33 4.80
CA HIS A 148 -11.76 1.20 4.93
C HIS A 148 -11.71 2.39 3.95
N ASP A 149 -10.53 2.90 3.61
CA ASP A 149 -10.40 4.04 2.69
C ASP A 149 -9.22 3.87 1.74
N ILE A 150 -9.46 4.15 0.46
CA ILE A 150 -8.43 4.29 -0.56
C ILE A 150 -8.46 5.74 -1.04
N ALA A 151 -7.60 6.55 -0.45
CA ALA A 151 -7.59 7.99 -0.63
C ALA A 151 -6.76 8.42 -1.86
N PHE A 152 -7.23 9.44 -2.57
CA PHE A 152 -6.59 10.02 -3.73
C PHE A 152 -6.08 11.43 -3.46
N ALA A 153 -4.88 11.74 -3.96
CA ALA A 153 -4.37 13.10 -3.97
C ALA A 153 -4.99 13.89 -5.12
N VAL A 154 -5.53 15.07 -4.83
CA VAL A 154 -6.16 15.99 -5.80
C VAL A 154 -5.63 17.42 -5.63
N ASP A 155 -6.01 18.32 -6.54
CA ASP A 155 -5.77 19.76 -6.38
C ASP A 155 -6.97 20.49 -5.74
N ASP A 156 -8.20 19.99 -5.93
CA ASP A 156 -9.42 20.61 -5.42
C ASP A 156 -10.42 19.55 -4.95
N VAL A 157 -10.51 19.39 -3.62
CA VAL A 157 -11.43 18.43 -2.99
C VAL A 157 -12.90 18.79 -3.14
N ALA A 158 -13.21 20.09 -3.31
CA ALA A 158 -14.58 20.55 -3.50
C ALA A 158 -15.06 20.27 -4.92
N SER A 159 -14.17 20.46 -5.90
CA SER A 159 -14.44 20.03 -7.28
C SER A 159 -14.58 18.52 -7.39
N ALA A 160 -13.62 17.76 -6.84
CA ALA A 160 -13.66 16.29 -6.87
C ALA A 160 -14.97 15.74 -6.27
N TRP A 161 -15.38 16.25 -5.11
CA TRP A 161 -16.64 15.87 -4.47
C TRP A 161 -17.86 16.24 -5.30
N ARG A 162 -17.92 17.48 -5.82
CA ARG A 162 -19.08 17.95 -6.60
C ARG A 162 -19.24 17.16 -7.89
N GLU A 163 -18.15 16.95 -8.63
CA GLU A 163 -18.19 16.23 -9.90
C GLU A 163 -18.61 14.76 -9.70
N THR A 164 -18.07 14.09 -8.67
CA THR A 164 -18.42 12.70 -8.39
C THR A 164 -19.86 12.54 -7.87
N THR A 165 -20.30 13.39 -6.95
CA THR A 165 -21.67 13.33 -6.41
C THR A 165 -22.73 13.72 -7.45
N SER A 166 -22.46 14.69 -8.33
CA SER A 166 -23.37 15.02 -9.44
C SER A 166 -23.51 13.89 -10.47
N ARG A 167 -22.58 12.92 -10.47
CA ARG A 167 -22.57 11.72 -11.32
C ARG A 167 -23.09 10.47 -10.62
N GLY A 168 -23.63 10.60 -9.40
CA GLY A 168 -24.31 9.53 -8.68
C GLY A 168 -23.52 8.90 -7.53
N ALA A 169 -22.33 9.42 -7.19
CA ALA A 169 -21.66 9.01 -5.96
C ALA A 169 -22.48 9.45 -4.72
N VAL A 170 -22.54 8.58 -3.72
CA VAL A 170 -23.07 8.96 -2.39
C VAL A 170 -21.97 9.65 -1.61
N SER A 171 -22.23 10.87 -1.13
CA SER A 171 -21.31 11.61 -0.27
C SER A 171 -21.14 10.91 1.07
N ALA A 172 -19.89 10.69 1.48
CA ALA A 172 -19.53 10.24 2.82
C ALA A 172 -19.06 11.41 3.69
N LEU A 173 -18.27 12.34 3.11
CA LEU A 173 -17.84 13.58 3.74
C LEU A 173 -17.90 14.73 2.74
N GLU A 174 -18.69 15.76 3.05
CA GLU A 174 -18.68 17.01 2.30
C GLU A 174 -17.33 17.73 2.42
N PRO A 175 -16.94 18.56 1.44
CA PRO A 175 -15.68 19.30 1.45
C PRO A 175 -15.45 20.03 2.77
N THR A 176 -14.41 19.60 3.48
CA THR A 176 -14.11 20.02 4.84
C THR A 176 -12.66 20.50 4.93
N GLU A 177 -12.47 21.62 5.62
CA GLU A 177 -11.15 22.11 6.00
C GLU A 177 -10.82 21.70 7.43
N VAL A 178 -9.74 20.94 7.59
CA VAL A 178 -9.19 20.57 8.90
C VAL A 178 -8.00 21.49 9.19
N LYS A 179 -8.20 22.45 10.10
CA LYS A 179 -7.17 23.39 10.52
C LYS A 179 -6.21 22.72 11.50
N GLY A 180 -4.91 22.93 11.30
CA GLY A 180 -3.88 22.54 12.26
C GLY A 180 -2.76 23.59 12.36
N ASP A 181 -1.83 23.36 13.27
CA ASP A 181 -0.72 24.30 13.55
C ASP A 181 0.22 24.55 12.35
N LYS A 182 0.09 23.73 11.30
CA LYS A 182 0.94 23.72 10.10
C LYS A 182 0.15 23.99 8.81
N GLY A 183 -1.00 24.65 8.93
CA GLY A 183 -1.84 25.05 7.80
C GLY A 183 -3.17 24.31 7.76
N VAL A 184 -3.71 24.15 6.56
CA VAL A 184 -5.06 23.62 6.33
C VAL A 184 -4.99 22.37 5.45
N LEU A 185 -5.47 21.26 5.99
CA LEU A 185 -5.74 20.06 5.21
C LEU A 185 -7.16 20.15 4.67
N ARG A 186 -7.37 19.91 3.37
CA ARG A 186 -8.72 19.80 2.81
C ARG A 186 -9.01 18.36 2.45
N CYS A 187 -10.21 17.90 2.79
CA CYS A 187 -10.68 16.56 2.46
C CYS A 187 -12.16 16.54 2.13
N SER A 188 -12.55 15.54 1.34
CA SER A 188 -13.92 15.11 1.09
C SER A 188 -13.91 13.62 0.80
N SER A 189 -15.04 12.93 0.81
CA SER A 189 -15.08 11.51 0.47
C SER A 189 -16.42 11.06 -0.08
N ILE A 190 -16.39 9.97 -0.85
CA ILE A 190 -17.56 9.28 -1.40
C ILE A 190 -17.52 7.79 -1.06
N HIS A 191 -18.69 7.16 -1.01
CA HIS A 191 -18.81 5.70 -0.88
C HIS A 191 -18.55 4.99 -2.22
N THR A 192 -17.97 3.79 -2.17
CA THR A 192 -17.92 2.82 -3.28
C THR A 192 -18.55 1.49 -2.85
N TYR A 193 -17.93 0.34 -3.15
CA TYR A 193 -18.39 -0.98 -2.71
C TYR A 193 -18.23 -1.21 -1.21
N GLY A 194 -19.23 -1.89 -0.62
CA GLY A 194 -19.26 -2.20 0.82
C GLY A 194 -19.14 -0.95 1.68
N GLU A 195 -18.28 -1.01 2.69
CA GLU A 195 -17.96 0.12 3.57
C GLU A 195 -16.76 0.95 3.07
N VAL A 196 -16.19 0.62 1.89
CA VAL A 196 -14.98 1.29 1.41
C VAL A 196 -15.30 2.70 0.91
N LEU A 197 -14.45 3.65 1.33
CA LEU A 197 -14.47 5.03 0.90
C LEU A 197 -13.39 5.32 -0.14
N HIS A 198 -13.65 6.36 -0.93
CA HIS A 198 -12.63 7.09 -1.66
C HIS A 198 -12.58 8.53 -1.13
N SER A 199 -11.58 8.82 -0.30
CA SER A 199 -11.29 10.20 0.11
C SER A 199 -10.50 10.97 -0.93
N PHE A 200 -10.84 12.23 -1.15
CA PHE A 200 -10.05 13.18 -1.92
C PHE A 200 -9.28 14.07 -0.96
N ILE A 201 -7.97 14.17 -1.15
CA ILE A 201 -7.05 14.84 -0.23
C ILE A 201 -6.27 15.93 -0.96
N ASP A 202 -6.32 17.14 -0.43
CA ASP A 202 -5.45 18.25 -0.82
C ASP A 202 -4.61 18.70 0.39
N ARG A 203 -3.28 18.57 0.25
CA ARG A 203 -2.28 18.97 1.26
C ARG A 203 -1.44 20.17 0.82
N SER A 204 -1.81 20.85 -0.27
CA SER A 204 -1.02 21.96 -0.83
C SER A 204 -0.77 23.08 0.18
N ASP A 205 -1.73 23.33 1.08
CA ASP A 205 -1.64 24.32 2.16
C ASP A 205 -1.33 23.71 3.55
N TYR A 206 -0.77 22.50 3.62
CA TYR A 206 -0.49 21.81 4.87
C TYR A 206 0.94 21.24 4.97
N ASP A 207 1.77 21.83 5.83
CA ASP A 207 3.18 21.46 6.07
C ASP A 207 3.35 20.51 7.27
N GLY A 208 2.27 19.92 7.78
CA GLY A 208 2.33 18.98 8.89
C GLY A 208 2.87 17.61 8.48
N THR A 209 2.97 16.68 9.44
CA THR A 209 3.60 15.37 9.15
C THR A 209 2.69 14.42 8.38
N PHE A 210 1.38 14.51 8.62
CA PHE A 210 0.38 13.76 7.87
C PHE A 210 -0.90 14.58 7.83
N ALA A 211 -1.65 14.63 8.94
CA ALA A 211 -2.86 15.43 9.09
C ALA A 211 -2.89 16.11 10.48
N PRO A 212 -3.73 17.14 10.69
CA PRO A 212 -3.98 17.67 12.04
C PRO A 212 -4.33 16.56 13.05
N GLY A 213 -3.83 16.68 14.27
CA GLY A 213 -3.96 15.65 15.32
C GLY A 213 -2.88 14.55 15.29
N TYR A 214 -2.09 14.45 14.21
CA TYR A 214 -0.94 13.55 14.11
C TYR A 214 0.34 14.22 14.58
N ARG A 215 1.14 13.48 15.36
CA ARG A 215 2.47 13.85 15.79
C ARG A 215 3.52 13.03 15.06
N ARG A 216 4.62 13.67 14.65
CA ARG A 216 5.79 13.01 14.07
C ARG A 216 6.43 12.02 15.04
N ILE A 217 6.75 10.83 14.55
CA ILE A 217 7.59 9.87 15.26
C ILE A 217 9.05 10.20 14.92
N THR A 218 9.78 10.81 15.87
CA THR A 218 11.13 11.33 15.61
C THR A 218 12.23 10.28 15.67
N ARG A 219 11.98 9.16 16.36
CA ARG A 219 12.92 8.04 16.49
C ARG A 219 12.17 6.71 16.26
N PRO A 220 11.76 6.42 15.02
CA PRO A 220 11.11 5.15 14.73
C PRO A 220 12.07 3.99 14.98
N ALA A 221 11.55 2.86 15.46
CA ALA A 221 12.32 1.63 15.46
C ALA A 221 12.71 1.26 14.03
N ALA A 222 13.89 0.64 13.86
CA ALA A 222 14.39 0.27 12.54
C ALA A 222 13.39 -0.64 11.83
N ALA A 223 13.05 -0.27 10.60
CA ALA A 223 12.27 -1.11 9.71
C ALA A 223 13.15 -2.19 9.08
N ALA A 224 12.52 -3.29 8.64
CA ALA A 224 13.18 -4.23 7.77
C ALA A 224 13.67 -3.53 6.49
N THR A 225 14.76 -4.04 5.92
CA THR A 225 15.35 -3.54 4.69
C THR A 225 15.43 -4.65 3.64
N GLY A 226 15.55 -4.25 2.38
CA GLY A 226 15.74 -5.15 1.23
C GLY A 226 14.48 -5.51 0.44
N GLN A 227 13.28 -5.11 0.89
CA GLN A 227 12.01 -5.44 0.22
C GLN A 227 11.76 -4.58 -1.02
N GLN A 228 12.32 -3.37 -1.09
CA GLN A 228 12.27 -2.49 -2.27
C GLN A 228 10.84 -2.28 -2.84
N LEU A 229 9.83 -2.13 -1.98
CA LEU A 229 8.45 -1.87 -2.42
C LEU A 229 8.28 -0.38 -2.72
N LEU A 230 7.78 -0.03 -3.91
CA LEU A 230 7.90 1.32 -4.46
C LEU A 230 6.61 2.13 -4.33
N GLU A 231 5.50 1.57 -4.78
CA GLU A 231 4.18 2.21 -4.80
C GLU A 231 3.06 1.16 -4.79
N VAL A 232 1.83 1.58 -4.53
CA VAL A 232 0.64 0.74 -4.74
C VAL A 232 0.37 0.69 -6.23
N ASP A 233 0.39 -0.52 -6.83
CA ASP A 233 0.08 -0.69 -8.25
C ASP A 233 -1.43 -0.75 -8.50
N HIS A 234 -2.15 -1.52 -7.69
CA HIS A 234 -3.60 -1.66 -7.79
C HIS A 234 -4.21 -2.18 -6.48
N CYS A 235 -5.50 -1.91 -6.29
CA CYS A 235 -6.33 -2.49 -5.23
C CYS A 235 -7.49 -3.25 -5.85
N VAL A 236 -7.80 -4.44 -5.36
CA VAL A 236 -8.84 -5.30 -5.94
C VAL A 236 -10.08 -5.33 -5.07
N GLY A 237 -11.23 -4.97 -5.65
CA GLY A 237 -12.53 -5.02 -4.99
C GLY A 237 -13.27 -6.31 -5.32
N ASN A 238 -13.69 -7.05 -4.30
CA ASN A 238 -14.62 -8.17 -4.46
C ASN A 238 -16.03 -7.69 -4.16
N VAL A 239 -16.96 -7.97 -5.08
CA VAL A 239 -18.37 -7.54 -5.01
C VAL A 239 -19.31 -8.74 -5.18
N ALA A 240 -20.57 -8.56 -4.81
CA ALA A 240 -21.57 -9.62 -4.90
C ALA A 240 -21.84 -10.03 -6.36
N LEU A 241 -22.36 -11.25 -6.55
CA LEU A 241 -22.75 -11.75 -7.87
C LEU A 241 -23.78 -10.82 -8.51
N GLY A 242 -23.46 -10.29 -9.69
CA GLY A 242 -24.31 -9.38 -10.46
C GLY A 242 -23.97 -7.90 -10.24
N ASP A 243 -23.12 -7.56 -9.27
CA ASP A 243 -22.73 -6.18 -8.98
C ASP A 243 -21.47 -5.73 -9.75
N MET A 244 -20.71 -6.62 -10.41
CA MET A 244 -19.46 -6.22 -11.09
C MET A 244 -19.70 -5.09 -12.11
N ASN A 245 -20.72 -5.22 -12.95
CA ASN A 245 -21.02 -4.19 -13.96
C ASN A 245 -21.48 -2.89 -13.31
N ARG A 246 -22.22 -2.95 -12.20
CA ARG A 246 -22.61 -1.76 -11.44
C ARG A 246 -21.39 -0.97 -10.97
N PHE A 247 -20.37 -1.65 -10.45
CA PHE A 247 -19.15 -0.96 -9.99
C PHE A 247 -18.23 -0.56 -11.15
N VAL A 248 -18.17 -1.32 -12.24
CA VAL A 248 -17.52 -0.87 -13.49
C VAL A 248 -18.16 0.42 -14.01
N ASP A 249 -19.50 0.48 -14.02
CA ASP A 249 -20.26 1.67 -14.40
C ASP A 249 -19.99 2.82 -13.42
N PHE A 250 -19.95 2.56 -12.10
CA PHE A 250 -19.53 3.54 -11.11
C PHE A 250 -18.15 4.13 -11.42
N TYR A 251 -17.11 3.31 -11.57
CA TYR A 251 -15.77 3.82 -11.86
C TYR A 251 -15.70 4.57 -13.19
N ARG A 252 -16.43 4.12 -14.22
CA ARG A 252 -16.50 4.81 -15.51
C ARG A 252 -17.20 6.16 -15.41
N ASP A 253 -18.42 6.17 -14.89
CA ASP A 253 -19.33 7.31 -14.99
C ASP A 253 -19.08 8.31 -13.86
N VAL A 254 -18.72 7.86 -12.66
CA VAL A 254 -18.46 8.72 -11.48
C VAL A 254 -17.03 9.22 -11.47
N LEU A 255 -16.05 8.33 -11.66
CA LEU A 255 -14.63 8.65 -11.52
C LEU A 255 -13.93 8.92 -12.87
N GLY A 256 -14.60 8.71 -14.00
CA GLY A 256 -14.04 8.94 -15.33
C GLY A 256 -13.02 7.89 -15.76
N PHE A 257 -13.02 6.71 -15.13
CA PHE A 257 -12.06 5.66 -15.44
C PHE A 257 -12.41 4.95 -16.75
N SER A 258 -11.41 4.37 -17.38
CA SER A 258 -11.58 3.52 -18.56
C SER A 258 -11.35 2.05 -18.19
N GLN A 259 -12.09 1.14 -18.82
CA GLN A 259 -11.84 -0.28 -18.66
C GLN A 259 -10.58 -0.66 -19.47
N LEU A 260 -9.59 -1.26 -18.81
CA LEU A 260 -8.47 -1.89 -19.50
C LEU A 260 -8.99 -3.14 -20.22
N ILE A 261 -8.93 -3.12 -21.56
CA ILE A 261 -9.30 -4.28 -22.38
C ILE A 261 -8.27 -5.37 -22.12
N HIS A 262 -8.65 -6.38 -21.34
CA HIS A 262 -7.97 -7.67 -21.39
C HIS A 262 -8.44 -8.40 -22.64
N TYR A 263 -7.53 -8.59 -23.59
CA TYR A 263 -7.72 -9.57 -24.65
C TYR A 263 -7.62 -10.96 -24.03
N ASP A 264 -8.73 -11.46 -23.50
CA ASP A 264 -9.14 -12.88 -23.51
C ASP A 264 -10.28 -13.10 -22.51
N ASP A 265 -11.52 -13.05 -22.99
CA ASP A 265 -12.73 -13.56 -22.31
C ASP A 265 -12.67 -15.10 -22.04
N LYS A 266 -11.49 -15.72 -22.17
CA LYS A 266 -11.23 -17.15 -21.91
C LYS A 266 -10.31 -17.39 -20.71
N VAL A 267 -9.68 -16.37 -20.14
CA VAL A 267 -8.61 -16.55 -19.15
C VAL A 267 -8.98 -15.90 -17.82
N ILE A 268 -10.03 -16.39 -17.15
CA ILE A 268 -10.03 -16.67 -15.68
C ILE A 268 -11.03 -17.82 -15.38
N HIS A 269 -10.85 -18.95 -16.06
CA HIS A 269 -11.48 -20.21 -15.64
C HIS A 269 -10.38 -21.18 -15.28
N THR A 270 -10.14 -21.39 -13.98
CA THR A 270 -9.55 -22.67 -13.58
C THR A 270 -10.64 -23.73 -13.72
N GLU A 271 -10.28 -25.00 -13.95
CA GLU A 271 -11.26 -26.10 -14.08
C GLU A 271 -12.16 -26.27 -12.82
N TYR A 272 -11.80 -25.59 -11.71
CA TYR A 272 -12.40 -25.75 -10.39
C TYR A 272 -13.08 -24.49 -9.85
N SER A 273 -12.56 -23.29 -10.08
CA SER A 273 -13.19 -22.02 -9.68
C SER A 273 -13.19 -21.01 -10.82
N ALA A 274 -14.37 -20.50 -11.16
CA ALA A 274 -14.55 -19.38 -12.05
C ALA A 274 -14.70 -18.10 -11.21
N LEU A 275 -14.08 -17.02 -11.66
CA LEU A 275 -14.39 -15.66 -11.24
C LEU A 275 -14.43 -14.79 -12.48
N MET A 276 -15.21 -13.72 -12.45
CA MET A 276 -15.17 -12.68 -13.47
C MET A 276 -14.39 -11.49 -12.92
N SER A 277 -13.56 -10.86 -13.75
CA SER A 277 -12.79 -9.68 -13.36
C SER A 277 -12.81 -8.64 -14.47
N LYS A 278 -12.99 -7.37 -14.10
CA LYS A 278 -12.85 -6.21 -14.99
C LYS A 278 -11.97 -5.16 -14.34
N VAL A 279 -10.97 -4.67 -15.07
CA VAL A 279 -10.00 -3.72 -14.53
C VAL A 279 -10.33 -2.30 -14.99
N MET A 280 -10.57 -1.41 -14.03
CA MET A 280 -10.80 0.01 -14.25
C MET A 280 -9.53 0.81 -14.00
N GLN A 281 -9.20 1.77 -14.86
CA GLN A 281 -7.98 2.56 -14.78
C GLN A 281 -8.24 4.07 -14.93
N SER A 282 -7.58 4.89 -14.11
CA SER A 282 -7.61 6.36 -14.20
C SER A 282 -7.02 6.86 -15.51
N GLY A 283 -7.41 8.07 -15.95
CA GLY A 283 -6.97 8.66 -17.21
C GLY A 283 -5.45 8.80 -17.36
N ASN A 284 -4.72 8.94 -16.25
CA ASN A 284 -3.26 9.00 -16.22
C ASN A 284 -2.57 7.64 -16.02
N GLY A 285 -3.33 6.56 -15.93
CA GLY A 285 -2.83 5.19 -15.79
C GLY A 285 -2.31 4.80 -14.40
N ARG A 286 -2.29 5.73 -13.43
CA ARG A 286 -1.66 5.53 -12.11
C ARG A 286 -2.50 4.77 -11.11
N ILE A 287 -3.82 4.77 -11.27
CA ILE A 287 -4.75 4.12 -10.34
C ILE A 287 -5.49 3.04 -11.10
N LYS A 288 -5.51 1.83 -10.54
CA LYS A 288 -6.13 0.65 -11.13
C LYS A 288 -6.99 -0.07 -10.09
N PHE A 289 -8.21 -0.43 -10.47
CA PHE A 289 -9.15 -1.21 -9.68
C PHE A 289 -9.70 -2.39 -10.47
N PRO A 290 -9.10 -3.58 -10.35
CA PRO A 290 -9.77 -4.82 -10.69
C PRO A 290 -11.00 -5.01 -9.79
N ILE A 291 -12.15 -5.23 -10.41
CA ILE A 291 -13.43 -5.52 -9.76
C ILE A 291 -13.81 -6.96 -10.09
N ASN A 292 -13.97 -7.77 -9.05
CA ASN A 292 -14.26 -9.18 -9.16
C ASN A 292 -15.64 -9.53 -8.63
N GLU A 293 -16.33 -10.45 -9.29
CA GLU A 293 -17.51 -11.12 -8.75
C GLU A 293 -17.38 -12.66 -8.84
N PRO A 294 -18.11 -13.42 -8.00
CA PRO A 294 -18.15 -14.87 -8.12
C PRO A 294 -18.65 -15.30 -9.50
N ALA A 295 -18.21 -16.45 -10.00
CA ALA A 295 -18.80 -17.08 -11.17
C ALA A 295 -19.10 -18.57 -10.91
N GLU A 296 -20.02 -19.13 -11.68
CA GLU A 296 -20.39 -20.54 -11.57
C GLU A 296 -19.22 -21.46 -11.93
N GLY A 297 -18.93 -22.43 -11.06
CA GLY A 297 -17.84 -23.39 -11.25
C GLY A 297 -18.09 -24.69 -10.48
N LYS A 298 -17.24 -25.70 -10.72
CA LYS A 298 -17.35 -27.01 -10.03
C LYS A 298 -17.12 -26.90 -8.51
N ARG A 299 -16.38 -25.89 -8.05
CA ARG A 299 -16.14 -25.56 -6.63
C ARG A 299 -16.55 -24.12 -6.35
N LYS A 300 -16.76 -23.84 -5.05
CA LYS A 300 -17.05 -22.49 -4.56
C LYS A 300 -15.95 -21.52 -5.01
N SER A 301 -16.37 -20.38 -5.58
CA SER A 301 -15.46 -19.31 -5.99
C SER A 301 -14.74 -18.72 -4.78
N GLN A 302 -13.45 -18.43 -4.91
CA GLN A 302 -12.68 -17.73 -3.88
C GLN A 302 -13.25 -16.33 -3.58
N ILE A 303 -13.93 -15.71 -4.56
CA ILE A 303 -14.64 -14.44 -4.36
C ILE A 303 -15.83 -14.65 -3.42
N GLN A 304 -16.59 -15.74 -3.60
CA GLN A 304 -17.68 -16.08 -2.69
C GLN A 304 -17.15 -16.41 -1.29
N GLU A 305 -16.00 -17.08 -1.18
CA GLU A 305 -15.37 -17.32 0.11
C GLU A 305 -15.01 -16.01 0.81
N PHE A 306 -14.41 -15.04 0.11
CA PHE A 306 -14.18 -13.71 0.66
C PHE A 306 -15.47 -13.08 1.18
N LEU A 307 -16.55 -13.05 0.39
CA LEU A 307 -17.83 -12.45 0.79
C LEU A 307 -18.45 -13.15 2.03
N ASP A 308 -18.28 -14.47 2.15
CA ASP A 308 -18.82 -15.23 3.28
C ASP A 308 -18.08 -14.96 4.60
N TYR A 309 -16.78 -14.64 4.55
CA TYR A 309 -15.99 -14.34 5.75
C TYR A 309 -15.90 -12.85 6.04
N TYR A 310 -15.82 -12.01 5.01
CA TYR A 310 -15.81 -10.56 5.12
C TYR A 310 -17.22 -10.01 5.36
N LEU A 311 -18.29 -10.76 5.06
CA LEU A 311 -19.69 -10.40 5.30
C LEU A 311 -20.17 -9.14 4.55
N ASP A 312 -19.44 -8.71 3.53
CA ASP A 312 -19.78 -7.62 2.61
C ASP A 312 -18.83 -7.60 1.40
N ALA A 313 -19.08 -6.71 0.44
CA ALA A 313 -18.08 -6.33 -0.56
C ALA A 313 -16.91 -5.58 0.10
N GLY A 314 -15.72 -5.64 -0.50
CA GLY A 314 -14.53 -5.01 0.09
C GLY A 314 -13.27 -5.20 -0.71
N THR A 315 -12.17 -4.60 -0.23
CA THR A 315 -10.86 -4.74 -0.86
C THR A 315 -10.24 -6.09 -0.47
N GLN A 316 -10.04 -6.97 -1.45
CA GLN A 316 -9.45 -8.29 -1.24
C GLN A 316 -7.93 -8.21 -1.08
N HIS A 317 -7.25 -7.48 -1.97
CA HIS A 317 -5.80 -7.36 -1.93
C HIS A 317 -5.31 -6.01 -2.48
N ILE A 318 -4.08 -5.68 -2.09
CA ILE A 318 -3.35 -4.50 -2.53
C ILE A 318 -2.04 -4.99 -3.12
N ALA A 319 -1.81 -4.72 -4.40
CA ALA A 319 -0.56 -5.06 -5.07
C ALA A 319 0.46 -3.94 -4.88
N LEU A 320 1.68 -4.32 -4.52
CA LEU A 320 2.79 -3.39 -4.29
C LEU A 320 3.85 -3.61 -5.36
N ARG A 321 4.19 -2.56 -6.10
CA ARG A 321 5.18 -2.64 -7.19
C ARG A 321 6.59 -2.76 -6.62
N THR A 322 7.41 -3.57 -7.28
CA THR A 322 8.87 -3.63 -7.09
C THR A 322 9.57 -3.75 -8.45
N GLU A 323 10.85 -3.38 -8.49
CA GLU A 323 11.72 -3.56 -9.65
C GLU A 323 12.58 -4.84 -9.58
N ASP A 324 12.60 -5.51 -8.41
CA ASP A 324 13.33 -6.76 -8.20
C ASP A 324 12.44 -7.75 -7.44
N ILE A 325 11.52 -8.39 -8.16
CA ILE A 325 10.53 -9.30 -7.57
C ILE A 325 11.19 -10.52 -6.90
N VAL A 326 12.28 -11.03 -7.48
CA VAL A 326 13.03 -12.17 -6.94
C VAL A 326 13.68 -11.81 -5.61
N GLY A 327 14.42 -10.69 -5.55
CA GLY A 327 15.03 -10.21 -4.31
C GLY A 327 13.97 -9.88 -3.25
N THR A 328 12.89 -9.22 -3.67
CA THR A 328 11.78 -8.84 -2.80
C THR A 328 11.11 -10.04 -2.13
N VAL A 329 10.70 -11.04 -2.93
CA VAL A 329 10.04 -12.25 -2.41
C VAL A 329 10.98 -13.07 -1.53
N ARG A 330 12.26 -13.22 -1.92
CA ARG A 330 13.26 -13.88 -1.06
C ARG A 330 13.38 -13.23 0.30
N VAL A 331 13.49 -11.90 0.31
CA VAL A 331 13.62 -11.15 1.57
C VAL A 331 12.34 -11.26 2.40
N LEU A 332 11.16 -11.08 1.80
CA LEU A 332 9.87 -11.20 2.51
C LEU A 332 9.69 -12.60 3.12
N ARG A 333 9.97 -13.67 2.34
CA ARG A 333 9.94 -15.06 2.84
C ARG A 333 10.93 -15.31 3.97
N SER A 334 12.17 -14.81 3.86
CA SER A 334 13.18 -14.94 4.91
C SER A 334 12.77 -14.29 6.25
N ARG A 335 11.78 -13.38 6.20
CA ARG A 335 11.20 -12.71 7.37
C ARG A 335 9.92 -13.37 7.88
N GLY A 336 9.44 -14.41 7.21
CA GLY A 336 8.23 -15.13 7.60
C GLY A 336 6.95 -14.60 6.93
N VAL A 337 7.06 -13.83 5.83
CA VAL A 337 5.89 -13.58 4.97
C VAL A 337 5.64 -14.83 4.12
N GLU A 338 4.43 -15.37 4.24
CA GLU A 338 3.98 -16.52 3.47
C GLU A 338 3.45 -16.08 2.11
N PHE A 339 3.71 -16.88 1.09
CA PHE A 339 3.23 -16.69 -0.26
C PHE A 339 2.56 -17.97 -0.74
N LEU A 340 1.56 -17.81 -1.61
CA LEU A 340 1.04 -18.94 -2.35
C LEU A 340 2.11 -19.47 -3.31
N GLY A 341 1.98 -20.75 -3.67
CA GLY A 341 2.79 -21.40 -4.69
C GLY A 341 1.89 -22.01 -5.75
N LEU A 342 2.49 -22.34 -6.89
CA LEU A 342 1.80 -22.98 -8.01
C LEU A 342 2.30 -24.41 -8.21
N PRO A 343 1.49 -25.29 -8.83
CA PRO A 343 1.95 -26.62 -9.21
C PRO A 343 3.10 -26.55 -10.21
N HIS A 344 4.03 -27.51 -10.16
CA HIS A 344 5.15 -27.65 -11.11
C HIS A 344 4.71 -27.52 -12.58
N ALA A 345 3.57 -28.12 -12.94
CA ALA A 345 3.02 -28.09 -14.29
C ALA A 345 2.76 -26.67 -14.83
N TYR A 346 2.51 -25.68 -13.96
CA TYR A 346 2.42 -24.27 -14.37
C TYR A 346 3.75 -23.80 -14.97
N TYR A 347 4.86 -24.05 -14.26
CA TYR A 347 6.21 -23.64 -14.66
C TYR A 347 6.73 -24.40 -15.87
N GLU A 348 6.37 -25.68 -16.02
CA GLU A 348 6.69 -26.45 -17.24
C GLU A 348 6.07 -25.81 -18.50
N SER A 349 4.84 -25.30 -18.38
CA SER A 349 4.11 -24.69 -19.50
C SER A 349 4.45 -23.21 -19.74
N LEU A 350 5.05 -22.55 -18.76
CA LEU A 350 5.22 -21.10 -18.73
C LEU A 350 6.11 -20.56 -19.86
N PRO A 351 7.30 -21.14 -20.16
CA PRO A 351 8.15 -20.66 -21.27
C PRO A 351 7.45 -20.67 -22.62
N ALA A 352 6.53 -21.62 -22.86
CA ALA A 352 5.77 -21.69 -24.10
C ALA A 352 4.70 -20.59 -24.22
N ARG A 353 4.22 -20.05 -23.08
CA ARG A 353 3.19 -19.01 -23.03
C ARG A 353 3.76 -17.60 -23.12
N VAL A 354 4.80 -17.32 -22.34
CA VAL A 354 5.33 -15.94 -22.16
C VAL A 354 6.75 -15.75 -22.67
N GLY A 355 7.43 -16.84 -23.07
CA GLY A 355 8.82 -16.78 -23.53
C GLY A 355 9.82 -16.57 -22.40
N ASP A 356 10.94 -15.92 -22.72
CA ASP A 356 11.97 -15.56 -21.74
C ASP A 356 11.55 -14.30 -20.97
N VAL A 357 11.36 -14.47 -19.66
CA VAL A 357 10.97 -13.40 -18.72
C VAL A 357 12.17 -12.84 -17.95
N GLY A 358 13.40 -13.21 -18.32
CA GLY A 358 14.64 -12.71 -17.73
C GLY A 358 14.97 -13.27 -16.34
N VAL A 359 14.21 -14.25 -15.86
CA VAL A 359 14.43 -14.97 -14.59
C VAL A 359 14.40 -16.48 -14.87
N PRO A 360 15.33 -17.28 -14.29
CA PRO A 360 15.30 -18.73 -14.43
C PRO A 360 13.98 -19.33 -13.91
N MET A 361 13.38 -20.26 -14.65
CA MET A 361 12.11 -20.90 -14.27
C MET A 361 12.19 -21.57 -12.89
N ASP A 362 13.28 -22.27 -12.59
CA ASP A 362 13.51 -22.88 -11.28
C ASP A 362 13.46 -21.85 -10.13
N THR A 363 13.90 -20.62 -10.39
CA THR A 363 13.82 -19.53 -9.40
C THR A 363 12.39 -19.02 -9.24
N LEU A 364 11.62 -18.91 -10.33
CA LEU A 364 10.21 -18.55 -10.26
C LEU A 364 9.41 -19.62 -9.50
N GLU A 365 9.68 -20.89 -9.78
CA GLU A 365 9.05 -22.03 -9.11
C GLU A 365 9.40 -22.10 -7.62
N GLU A 366 10.69 -22.02 -7.27
CA GLU A 366 11.15 -21.97 -5.88
C GLU A 366 10.42 -20.88 -5.09
N LEU A 367 10.22 -19.71 -5.72
CA LEU A 367 9.65 -18.52 -5.09
C LEU A 367 8.13 -18.39 -5.26
N GLY A 368 7.46 -19.30 -5.98
CA GLY A 368 6.02 -19.20 -6.24
C GLY A 368 5.62 -17.96 -7.05
N ILE A 369 6.50 -17.44 -7.91
CA ILE A 369 6.26 -16.21 -8.68
C ILE A 369 5.55 -16.55 -10.00
N GLU A 370 4.51 -15.78 -10.33
CA GLU A 370 3.78 -15.83 -11.60
C GLU A 370 4.38 -14.88 -12.63
N ALA A 371 4.34 -15.25 -13.92
CA ALA A 371 4.80 -14.42 -15.03
C ALA A 371 3.91 -14.49 -16.27
#